data_AF-A0AAW1X6U8-F1
#
_entry.id   AF-A0AAW1X6U8-F1
#
_cell.length_a   1.000
_cell.length_b   1.000
_cell.length_c   1.000
_cell.angle_alpha   90.00
_cell.angle_beta   90.00
_cell.angle_gamma   90.00
#
_symmetry.space_group_name_H-M   'P 1'
#
loop_
_entity.id
_entity.type
_entity.pdbx_description
1 polymer ?
#
loop_
_entity_poly.entity_id
_entity_poly.type
_entity_poly.pdbx_seq_one_letter_code
_entity_poly.pdbx_strand_id
1 'polypeptide(L)'
;MGFDQEHIVMLPFLALGHLIPFLALANQIHHRTGFTITIATTPLNAQYLRSAAQPNSNIHLAELPFPSQDYGLPPNTENTENLPLNLIIKLGTTTQHLEMPTRRLLSQITEQQGKPPLGLCNTPNLYI
;
A
#
# COMPACT_ATOMS: atom_id res chain seq x y z
N MET A 1 30.45 -7.48 2.99
CA MET A 1 29.97 -6.11 3.27
C MET A 1 28.48 -6.14 2.99
N GLY A 2 27.66 -6.25 4.03
CA GLY A 2 26.22 -6.29 3.87
C GLY A 2 25.74 -4.91 3.47
N PHE A 3 24.87 -4.81 2.47
CA PHE A 3 24.01 -3.64 2.36
C PHE A 3 23.29 -3.51 3.71
N ASP A 4 23.28 -2.32 4.31
CA ASP A 4 22.38 -2.08 5.43
C ASP A 4 20.99 -2.55 5.01
N GLN A 5 20.36 -3.39 5.83
CA GLN A 5 19.05 -3.95 5.49
C GLN A 5 18.04 -2.80 5.46
N GLU A 6 17.71 -2.33 4.26
CA GLU A 6 16.76 -1.23 4.09
C GLU A 6 15.32 -1.74 4.25
N HIS A 7 14.45 -0.83 4.66
CA HIS A 7 13.02 -1.05 4.70
C HIS A 7 12.35 -0.15 3.67
N ILE A 8 11.67 -0.74 2.70
CA ILE A 8 10.88 -0.01 1.70
C ILE A 8 9.41 -0.13 2.05
N VAL A 9 8.73 1.01 2.13
CA VAL A 9 7.27 1.10 2.23
C VAL A 9 6.71 1.51 0.87
N MET A 10 5.85 0.66 0.32
CA MET A 10 5.18 0.86 -0.95
C MET A 10 3.73 1.29 -0.75
N LEU A 11 3.29 2.32 -1.47
CA LEU A 11 1.93 2.85 -1.46
C LEU A 11 1.34 2.85 -2.87
N PRO A 12 0.88 1.67 -3.34
CA PRO A 12 0.21 1.55 -4.62
C PRO A 12 -1.13 2.28 -4.64
N PHE A 13 -1.48 2.89 -5.78
CA PHE A 13 -2.83 3.36 -6.03
C PHE A 13 -3.84 2.21 -5.88
N LEU A 14 -5.04 2.53 -5.37
CA LEU A 14 -6.11 1.58 -5.04
C LEU A 14 -6.83 1.06 -6.28
N ALA A 15 -6.11 0.39 -7.16
CA ALA A 15 -6.63 -0.26 -8.36
C ALA A 15 -5.82 -1.52 -8.63
N LEU A 16 -6.49 -2.59 -9.07
CA LEU A 16 -5.85 -3.90 -9.25
C LEU A 16 -4.68 -3.85 -10.24
N GLY A 17 -4.79 -3.01 -11.27
CA GLY A 17 -3.72 -2.75 -12.25
C GLY A 17 -2.47 -2.09 -11.66
N HIS A 18 -2.51 -1.59 -10.43
CA HIS A 18 -1.36 -1.08 -9.69
C HIS A 18 -0.97 -2.02 -8.54
N LEU A 19 -1.94 -2.58 -7.82
CA LEU A 19 -1.70 -3.47 -6.67
C LEU A 19 -0.91 -4.74 -7.06
N ILE A 20 -1.31 -5.45 -8.13
CA ILE A 20 -0.64 -6.68 -8.56
C ILE A 20 0.80 -6.42 -9.04
N PRO A 21 1.06 -5.43 -9.90
CA PRO A 21 2.44 -5.09 -10.29
C PRO A 21 3.33 -4.69 -9.11
N PHE A 22 2.78 -3.97 -8.12
CA PHE A 22 3.53 -3.64 -6.91
C PHE A 22 3.85 -4.86 -6.07
N LEU A 23 2.95 -5.83 -5.95
CA LEU A 23 3.25 -7.10 -5.29
C LEU A 23 4.36 -7.87 -6.02
N ALA A 24 4.32 -7.93 -7.35
CA ALA A 24 5.37 -8.56 -8.15
C ALA A 24 6.72 -7.83 -7.96
N LEU A 25 6.71 -6.49 -8.00
CA LEU A 25 7.89 -5.66 -7.79
C LEU A 25 8.47 -5.84 -6.39
N ALA A 26 7.63 -5.84 -5.35
CA ALA A 26 8.03 -6.07 -3.97
C ALA A 26 8.78 -7.40 -3.81
N ASN A 27 8.23 -8.48 -4.36
CA ASN A 27 8.88 -9.80 -4.36
C ASN A 27 10.24 -9.78 -5.09
N GLN A 28 10.33 -9.10 -6.24
CA GLN A 28 11.58 -9.01 -7.00
C GLN A 28 12.65 -8.21 -6.25
N ILE A 29 12.29 -7.08 -5.63
CA ILE A 29 13.24 -6.28 -4.85
C ILE A 29 13.71 -7.08 -3.64
N HIS A 30 12.79 -7.64 -2.85
CA HIS A 30 13.13 -8.46 -1.68
C HIS A 30 14.08 -9.60 -2.06
N HIS A 31 13.78 -10.35 -3.13
CA HIS A 31 14.61 -11.46 -3.57
C HIS A 31 16.03 -11.05 -3.99
N ARG A 32 16.18 -9.86 -4.59
CA ARG A 32 17.48 -9.37 -5.10
C ARG A 32 18.33 -8.69 -4.03
N THR A 33 17.71 -7.99 -3.08
CA THR A 33 18.43 -7.15 -2.11
C THR A 33 18.37 -7.63 -0.67
N GLY A 34 17.41 -8.51 -0.34
CA GLY A 34 17.12 -8.89 1.05
C GLY A 34 16.43 -7.80 1.86
N PHE A 35 16.01 -6.69 1.24
CA PHE A 35 15.34 -5.59 1.93
C PHE A 35 13.98 -6.03 2.48
N THR A 36 13.61 -5.47 3.62
CA THR A 36 12.27 -5.61 4.18
C THR A 36 11.34 -4.76 3.35
N ILE A 37 10.23 -5.32 2.88
CA ILE A 37 9.25 -4.58 2.06
C ILE A 37 7.89 -4.65 2.75
N THR A 38 7.25 -3.48 2.93
CA THR A 38 5.87 -3.37 3.37
C THR A 38 5.03 -2.72 2.29
N ILE A 39 3.96 -3.37 1.85
CA ILE A 39 2.93 -2.73 1.00
C ILE A 39 1.84 -2.21 1.92
N ALA A 40 1.68 -0.89 1.97
CA ALA A 40 0.60 -0.24 2.70
C ALA A 40 -0.60 -0.05 1.77
N THR A 41 -1.72 -0.65 2.14
CA THR A 41 -2.98 -0.59 1.37
C THR A 41 -4.16 -0.73 2.32
N THR A 42 -5.38 -0.78 1.81
CA THR A 42 -6.60 -0.85 2.63
C THR A 42 -6.94 -2.31 2.98
N PRO A 43 -7.78 -2.58 4.00
CA PRO A 43 -8.03 -3.94 4.49
C PRO A 43 -8.50 -4.94 3.42
N LEU A 44 -9.43 -4.56 2.55
CA LEU A 44 -9.93 -5.43 1.47
C LEU A 44 -8.85 -5.72 0.44
N ASN A 45 -8.05 -4.71 0.09
CA ASN A 45 -6.93 -4.87 -0.84
C ASN A 45 -5.81 -5.71 -0.23
N ALA A 46 -5.55 -5.59 1.07
CA ALA A 46 -4.60 -6.44 1.78
C ALA A 46 -5.04 -7.90 1.75
N GLN A 47 -6.32 -8.18 2.03
CA GLN A 47 -6.87 -9.53 1.91
C GLN A 47 -6.72 -10.09 0.50
N TYR A 48 -7.03 -9.29 -0.53
CA TYR A 48 -6.82 -9.68 -1.93
C TYR A 48 -5.35 -10.01 -2.21
N LEU A 49 -4.42 -9.13 -1.82
CA LEU A 49 -2.98 -9.35 -2.01
C LEU A 49 -2.47 -10.59 -1.27
N ARG A 50 -2.96 -10.90 -0.07
CA ARG A 50 -2.63 -12.16 0.63
C ARG A 50 -3.03 -13.38 -0.19
N SER A 51 -4.20 -13.35 -0.84
CA SER A 51 -4.66 -14.45 -1.67
C SER A 51 -3.89 -14.58 -2.99
N ALA A 52 -3.39 -13.46 -3.53
CA ALA A 52 -2.59 -13.41 -4.75
C ALA A 52 -1.09 -13.67 -4.52
N ALA A 53 -0.62 -13.56 -3.27
CA ALA A 53 0.77 -13.77 -2.91
C ALA A 53 1.18 -15.24 -2.99
N GLN A 54 2.46 -15.47 -3.28
CA GLN A 54 3.02 -16.82 -3.25
C GLN A 54 3.11 -17.33 -1.80
N PRO A 55 2.99 -18.65 -1.54
CA PRO A 55 2.98 -19.22 -0.20
C PRO A 55 4.16 -18.83 0.71
N ASN A 56 5.31 -18.48 0.12
CA ASN A 56 6.53 -18.10 0.83
C ASN A 56 6.92 -16.64 0.60
N SER A 57 5.95 -15.77 0.30
CA SER A 57 6.20 -14.34 0.14
C SER A 57 6.52 -13.70 1.50
N ASN A 58 7.72 -13.12 1.63
CA ASN A 58 8.16 -12.39 2.83
C ASN A 58 7.76 -10.90 2.79
N ILE A 59 6.73 -10.55 2.02
CA ILE A 59 6.27 -9.17 1.88
C ILE A 59 5.27 -8.87 2.99
N HIS A 60 5.52 -7.81 3.77
CA HIS A 60 4.61 -7.36 4.79
C HIS A 60 3.46 -6.57 4.16
N LEU A 61 2.25 -6.70 4.72
CA LEU A 61 1.08 -5.94 4.30
C LEU A 61 0.59 -5.12 5.49
N ALA A 62 0.56 -3.80 5.33
CA ALA A 62 0.03 -2.88 6.33
C ALA A 62 -1.36 -2.41 5.90
N GLU A 63 -2.33 -2.57 6.79
CA GLU A 63 -3.73 -2.19 6.57
C GLU A 63 -3.96 -0.76 7.05
N LEU A 64 -4.23 0.14 6.10
CA LEU A 64 -4.55 1.53 6.33
C LEU A 64 -6.08 1.69 6.39
N PRO A 65 -6.64 2.24 7.49
CA PRO A 65 -8.06 2.51 7.57
C PRO A 65 -8.54 3.38 6.41
N PHE A 66 -9.58 2.94 5.70
CA PHE A 66 -10.16 3.64 4.58
C PHE A 66 -11.69 3.59 4.64
N PRO A 67 -12.34 4.55 5.32
CA PRO A 67 -13.78 4.55 5.48
C PRO A 67 -14.46 5.09 4.22
N SER A 68 -14.49 4.29 3.15
CA SER A 68 -15.00 4.69 1.84
C SER A 68 -16.45 5.21 1.87
N GLN A 69 -17.28 4.66 2.78
CA GLN A 69 -18.67 5.07 2.97
C GLN A 69 -18.80 6.50 3.49
N ASP A 70 -17.90 6.95 4.37
CA ASP A 70 -17.91 8.31 4.94
C ASP A 70 -17.73 9.38 3.85
N TYR A 71 -17.16 8.97 2.71
CA TYR A 71 -16.96 9.83 1.55
C TYR A 71 -18.02 9.61 0.46
N GLY A 72 -19.06 8.83 0.72
CA GLY A 72 -20.16 8.56 -0.22
C GLY A 72 -19.77 7.66 -1.38
N LEU A 73 -18.82 6.75 -1.19
CA LEU A 73 -18.65 5.58 -2.05
C LEU A 73 -19.57 4.45 -1.57
N PRO A 74 -19.92 3.48 -2.45
CA PRO A 74 -20.66 2.31 -2.02
C PRO A 74 -19.93 1.50 -0.94
N PRO A 75 -20.66 0.72 -0.11
CA PRO A 75 -20.05 -0.19 0.84
C PRO A 75 -18.96 -1.07 0.22
N ASN A 76 -17.89 -1.33 0.97
CA ASN A 76 -16.77 -2.19 0.56
C ASN A 76 -16.07 -1.73 -0.75
N THR A 77 -16.19 -0.45 -1.10
CA THR A 77 -15.43 0.13 -2.22
C THR A 77 -14.06 0.56 -1.74
N GLU A 78 -13.06 -0.28 -1.98
CA GLU A 78 -11.67 0.05 -1.65
C GLU A 78 -10.73 0.01 -2.86
N ASN A 79 -11.22 -0.37 -4.03
CA ASN A 79 -10.47 -0.31 -5.27
C ASN A 79 -11.40 -0.01 -6.45
N THR A 80 -10.84 0.09 -7.66
CA THR A 80 -11.60 0.37 -8.88
C THR A 80 -12.41 -0.81 -9.41
N GLU A 81 -12.29 -2.01 -8.80
CA GLU A 81 -13.04 -3.18 -9.22
C GLU A 81 -14.52 -2.99 -8.94
N ASN A 82 -15.37 -3.26 -9.93
CA ASN A 82 -16.83 -3.10 -9.86
C ASN A 82 -17.31 -1.67 -9.52
N LEU A 83 -16.44 -0.67 -9.60
CA LEU A 83 -16.80 0.73 -9.39
C LEU A 83 -17.21 1.37 -10.73
N PRO A 84 -18.40 2.01 -10.81
CA PRO A 84 -18.79 2.79 -11.96
C PRO A 84 -17.75 3.86 -12.32
N LEU A 85 -17.51 4.08 -13.61
CA LEU A 85 -16.48 5.01 -14.10
C LEU A 85 -16.60 6.42 -13.50
N ASN A 86 -17.83 6.90 -13.29
CA ASN A 86 -18.10 8.21 -12.69
C ASN A 86 -17.67 8.31 -11.21
N LEU A 87 -17.42 7.18 -10.54
CA LEU A 87 -16.96 7.13 -9.16
C LEU A 87 -15.45 6.86 -9.03
N ILE A 88 -14.73 6.56 -10.12
CA ILE A 88 -13.26 6.36 -10.08
C ILE A 88 -12.54 7.65 -9.70
N ILE A 89 -12.96 8.79 -10.23
CA ILE A 89 -12.41 10.10 -9.84
C ILE A 89 -12.64 10.34 -8.35
N LYS A 90 -13.83 9.98 -7.86
CA LYS A 90 -14.18 10.10 -6.44
C LYS A 90 -13.30 9.21 -5.57
N LEU A 91 -13.08 7.95 -5.96
CA LEU A 91 -12.12 7.08 -5.27
C LEU A 91 -10.72 7.72 -5.24
N GLY A 92 -10.25 8.23 -6.39
CA GLY A 92 -8.94 8.88 -6.49
C GLY A 92 -8.79 10.18 -5.72
N THR A 93 -9.87 10.91 -5.42
CA THR A 93 -9.81 12.05 -4.50
C THR A 93 -9.91 11.61 -3.05
N THR A 94 -10.60 10.50 -2.75
CA THR A 94 -10.71 10.00 -1.38
C THR A 94 -9.40 9.42 -0.85
N THR A 95 -8.47 8.98 -1.71
CA THR A 95 -7.16 8.46 -1.30
C THR A 95 -6.31 9.47 -0.52
N GLN A 96 -6.57 10.78 -0.63
CA GLN A 96 -5.91 11.80 0.20
C GLN A 96 -6.07 11.54 1.71
N HIS A 97 -7.17 10.90 2.12
CA HIS A 97 -7.42 10.56 3.53
C HIS A 97 -6.52 9.44 4.05
N LEU A 98 -5.76 8.77 3.17
CA LEU A 98 -4.73 7.83 3.58
C LEU A 98 -3.47 8.54 4.11
N GLU A 99 -3.32 9.86 3.93
CA GLU A 99 -2.11 10.58 4.35
C GLU A 99 -1.80 10.38 5.83
N MET A 100 -2.79 10.62 6.70
CA MET A 100 -2.61 10.48 8.14
C MET A 100 -2.32 9.03 8.57
N PRO A 101 -3.08 8.02 8.12
CA PRO A 101 -2.72 6.61 8.30
C PRO A 101 -1.29 6.27 7.84
N THR A 102 -0.88 6.76 6.67
CA THR A 102 0.46 6.51 6.14
C THR A 102 1.53 7.16 6.99
N ARG A 103 1.37 8.44 7.36
CA ARG A 103 2.34 9.13 8.23
C ARG A 103 2.51 8.42 9.56
N ARG A 104 1.43 7.91 10.14
CA ARG A 104 1.48 7.09 11.37
C ARG A 104 2.27 5.80 11.16
N LEU A 105 2.03 5.09 10.07
CA LEU A 105 2.80 3.88 9.72
C LEU A 105 4.30 4.19 9.58
N LEU A 106 4.65 5.25 8.85
CA LEU A 106 6.05 5.66 8.65
C LEU A 106 6.72 6.05 9.98
N SER A 107 6.03 6.77 10.86
CA SER A 107 6.52 7.10 12.21
C SER A 107 6.79 5.85 13.03
N GLN A 108 5.84 4.91 13.06
CA GLN A 108 5.99 3.65 13.80
C GLN A 108 7.18 2.83 13.30
N ILE A 109 7.37 2.72 11.99
CA ILE A 109 8.54 2.04 11.41
C ILE A 109 9.83 2.75 11.80
N THR A 110 9.84 4.09 11.73
CA THR A 110 11.00 4.91 12.09
C THR A 110 11.38 4.73 13.56
N GLU A 111 10.40 4.73 14.47
CA GLU A 111 10.60 4.51 15.90
C GLU A 111 11.11 3.10 16.20
N GLN A 112 10.61 2.08 15.50
CA GLN A 112 11.02 0.70 15.68
C GLN A 112 12.44 0.41 15.15
N GLN A 113 12.86 1.09 14.08
CA GLN A 113 14.11 0.80 13.37
C GLN A 113 15.21 1.84 13.63
N GLY A 114 14.89 2.98 14.24
CA GLY A 114 15.81 4.09 14.46
C GLY A 114 16.18 4.86 13.18
N LYS A 115 15.58 4.53 12.03
CA LYS A 115 15.76 5.22 10.74
C LYS A 115 14.46 5.19 9.91
N PRO A 116 14.19 6.23 9.09
CA PRO A 116 13.00 6.25 8.25
C PRO A 116 13.10 5.24 7.10
N PRO A 117 11.99 4.60 6.70
CA PRO A 117 11.97 3.73 5.53
C PRO A 117 12.03 4.54 4.22
N LEU A 118 12.43 3.88 3.14
CA LEU A 118 12.33 4.43 1.78
C LEU A 118 10.88 4.34 1.28
N GLY A 119 10.36 5.42 0.71
CA GLY A 119 9.00 5.47 0.17
C GLY A 119 8.94 5.20 -1.34
N LEU A 120 8.05 4.30 -1.77
CA LEU A 120 7.67 4.11 -3.18
C LEU A 120 6.16 4.32 -3.32
N CYS A 121 5.74 5.48 -3.81
CA CYS A 121 4.34 5.86 -3.91
C CYS A 121 3.97 6.17 -5.36
N ASN A 122 2.82 5.66 -5.81
CA ASN A 122 2.18 6.09 -7.06
C ASN A 122 0.71 6.48 -6.84
N THR A 123 0.30 6.71 -5.60
CA THR A 123 -1.05 7.17 -5.26
C THR A 123 -1.14 8.66 -5.57
N PRO A 124 -1.99 9.09 -6.53
CA PRO A 124 -2.15 10.50 -6.85
C PRO A 124 -2.66 11.27 -5.63
N ASN A 125 -2.21 12.52 -5.47
CA ASN A 125 -2.63 13.44 -4.41
C ASN A 125 -2.27 13.01 -2.97
N LEU A 126 -1.40 12.01 -2.80
CA LEU A 126 -0.87 11.59 -1.50
C LEU A 126 0.53 12.18 -1.31
N TYR A 127 0.63 13.32 -0.63
CA TYR A 127 1.90 13.96 -0.30
C TYR A 127 2.37 13.45 1.07
N ILE A 128 3.38 12.60 1.08
CA ILE A 128 3.88 11.92 2.30
C ILE A 128 5.36 12.16 2.49
#